data_AF-A0A430AHG5-F1
#
_entry.id   AF-A0A430AHG5-F1
#
_cell.length_a   1.000
_cell.length_b   1.000
_cell.length_c   1.000
_cell.angle_alpha   90.00
_cell.angle_beta   90.00
_cell.angle_gamma   90.00
#
_symmetry.space_group_name_H-M   'P 1'
#
loop_
_entity.id
_entity.type
_entity.pdbx_description
1 polymer ?
#
loop_
_entity_poly.entity_id
_entity_poly.type
_entity_poly.pdbx_seq_one_letter_code
_entity_poly.pdbx_strand_id
1 'polypeptide(L)'
;MIYIGEVLKNRMDMLSIDISELADRTFLDNSEIDKILNDSVTFDNIDEYDLTMISNVLHCTPEYFMDDSIRKKDFLVGTQNRGIDTEESKKIKLALQDYLKDFVFLESVISN
;
A
#
# COMPACT_ATOMS: atom_id res chain seq x y z
N MET A 1 16.18 5.22 -12.81
CA MET A 1 15.75 3.88 -12.39
C MET A 1 15.37 3.98 -10.94
N ILE A 2 14.08 3.83 -10.64
CA ILE A 2 13.56 3.97 -9.28
C ILE A 2 13.19 2.57 -8.82
N TYR A 3 13.66 2.24 -7.63
CA TYR A 3 13.37 1.00 -6.94
C TYR A 3 12.51 1.31 -5.72
N ILE A 4 11.61 0.40 -5.40
CA ILE A 4 10.60 0.60 -4.35
C ILE A 4 10.65 -0.48 -3.26
N GLY A 5 11.64 -1.39 -3.29
CA GLY A 5 11.68 -2.55 -2.40
C GLY A 5 11.65 -2.17 -0.92
N GLU A 6 12.43 -1.18 -0.52
CA GLU A 6 12.43 -0.67 0.87
C GLU A 6 11.07 -0.07 1.27
N VAL A 7 10.45 0.73 0.38
CA VAL A 7 9.16 1.39 0.66
C VAL A 7 8.03 0.36 0.74
N LEU A 8 8.06 -0.64 -0.15
CA LEU A 8 7.14 -1.77 -0.16
C LEU A 8 7.28 -2.58 1.13
N LYS A 9 8.50 -2.94 1.52
CA LYS A 9 8.79 -3.69 2.76
C LYS A 9 8.27 -2.96 3.99
N ASN A 10 8.59 -1.67 4.12
CA ASN A 10 8.13 -0.86 5.23
C ASN A 10 6.60 -0.81 5.32
N ARG A 11 5.90 -0.73 4.18
CA ARG A 11 4.44 -0.74 4.16
C ARG A 11 3.88 -2.11 4.57
N MET A 12 4.46 -3.20 4.08
CA MET A 12 4.09 -4.56 4.49
C MET A 12 4.25 -4.74 6.00
N ASP A 13 5.38 -4.32 6.57
CA ASP A 13 5.67 -4.42 8.00
C ASP A 13 4.69 -3.60 8.85
N MET A 14 4.28 -2.41 8.40
CA MET A 14 3.27 -1.60 9.08
C MET A 14 1.92 -2.31 9.19
N LEU A 15 1.58 -3.12 8.18
CA LEU A 15 0.34 -3.88 8.09
C LEU A 15 0.46 -5.31 8.66
N SER A 16 1.68 -5.71 9.03
CA SER A 16 2.01 -7.09 9.44
C SER A 16 1.61 -8.13 8.38
N ILE A 17 1.78 -7.77 7.10
CA ILE A 17 1.57 -8.64 5.95
C ILE A 17 2.93 -9.19 5.53
N ASP A 18 3.05 -10.52 5.46
CA ASP A 18 4.26 -11.15 4.92
C ASP A 18 4.16 -11.38 3.39
N ILE A 19 5.23 -11.89 2.79
CA ILE A 19 5.31 -12.12 1.34
C ILE A 19 4.24 -13.13 0.90
N SER A 20 4.04 -14.20 1.68
CA SER A 20 3.07 -15.25 1.35
C SER A 20 1.65 -14.70 1.36
N GLU A 21 1.30 -13.90 2.38
CA GLU A 21 -0.01 -13.26 2.44
C GLU A 21 -0.22 -12.27 1.30
N LEU A 22 0.80 -11.46 0.97
CA LEU A 22 0.70 -10.51 -0.14
C LEU A 22 0.54 -11.25 -1.48
N ALA A 23 1.31 -12.31 -1.72
CA ALA A 23 1.20 -13.17 -2.90
C ALA A 23 -0.21 -13.75 -3.03
N ASP A 24 -0.71 -14.40 -1.97
CA ASP A 24 -2.03 -15.03 -1.95
C ASP A 24 -3.15 -14.01 -2.25
N ARG A 25 -3.06 -12.80 -1.69
CA ARG A 25 -4.09 -11.75 -1.85
C ARG A 25 -4.01 -11.01 -3.19
N THR A 26 -2.85 -11.01 -3.85
CA THR A 26 -2.62 -10.36 -5.15
C THR A 26 -2.66 -11.33 -6.33
N PHE A 27 -2.69 -12.65 -6.06
CA PHE A 27 -2.54 -13.73 -7.05
C PHE A 27 -1.18 -13.72 -7.76
N LEU A 28 -0.16 -13.15 -7.12
CA LEU A 28 1.21 -13.13 -7.63
C LEU A 28 2.02 -14.28 -7.04
N ASP A 29 3.06 -14.70 -7.77
CA ASP A 29 4.05 -15.61 -7.20
C ASP A 29 4.92 -14.87 -6.18
N ASN A 30 5.28 -15.55 -5.09
CA ASN A 30 6.24 -15.02 -4.10
C ASN A 30 7.52 -14.49 -4.76
N SER A 31 7.98 -15.14 -5.83
CA SER A 31 9.17 -14.73 -6.57
C SER A 31 9.04 -13.38 -7.26
N GLU A 32 7.84 -12.97 -7.68
CA GLU A 32 7.63 -11.65 -8.27
C GLU A 32 7.72 -10.56 -7.20
N ILE A 33 7.13 -10.79 -6.02
CA ILE A 33 7.23 -9.86 -4.89
C ILE A 33 8.69 -9.78 -4.41
N ASP A 34 9.38 -10.91 -4.31
CA ASP A 34 10.81 -10.96 -3.94
C ASP A 34 11.68 -10.16 -4.92
N LYS A 35 11.41 -10.19 -6.23
CA LYS A 35 12.15 -9.37 -7.20
C LYS A 35 11.98 -7.88 -6.90
N ILE A 36 10.78 -7.43 -6.51
CA ILE A 36 10.53 -6.03 -6.16
C ILE A 36 11.24 -5.67 -4.86
N LEU A 37 11.13 -6.51 -3.83
CA LEU A 37 11.74 -6.29 -2.51
C LEU A 37 13.27 -6.27 -2.54
N ASN A 38 13.88 -7.05 -3.45
CA ASN A 38 15.32 -7.13 -3.63
C ASN A 38 15.84 -6.17 -4.72
N ASP A 39 15.05 -5.17 -5.11
CA ASP A 39 15.40 -4.18 -6.13
C ASP A 39 15.93 -4.81 -7.44
N SER A 40 15.41 -5.99 -7.79
CA SER A 40 15.75 -6.70 -9.03
C SER A 40 14.92 -6.23 -10.22
N VAL A 41 13.82 -5.51 -9.97
CA VAL A 41 12.98 -4.85 -10.97
C VAL A 41 12.74 -3.40 -10.55
N THR A 42 12.81 -2.49 -11.52
CA THR A 42 12.49 -1.07 -11.30
C THR A 42 10.99 -0.85 -11.36
N PHE A 43 10.49 0.20 -10.71
CA PHE A 43 9.07 0.58 -10.71
C PHE A 43 8.43 0.55 -12.11
N ASP A 44 9.06 1.20 -13.09
CA ASP A 44 8.55 1.30 -14.47
C ASP A 44 8.49 -0.05 -15.22
N ASN A 45 9.10 -1.10 -14.67
CA ASN A 45 9.14 -2.45 -15.23
C ASN A 45 8.25 -3.44 -14.45
N ILE A 46 7.55 -2.98 -13.42
CA ILE A 46 6.51 -3.76 -12.74
C ILE A 46 5.23 -3.61 -13.58
N ASP A 47 4.52 -4.71 -13.80
CA ASP A 47 3.25 -4.65 -14.52
C ASP A 47 2.24 -3.75 -13.78
N GLU A 48 1.50 -2.93 -14.54
CA GLU A 48 0.58 -1.94 -13.98
C GLU A 48 -0.56 -2.60 -13.17
N TYR A 49 -1.04 -3.77 -13.61
CA TYR A 49 -2.08 -4.52 -12.90
C TYR A 49 -1.53 -5.11 -11.61
N ASP A 50 -0.33 -5.69 -11.63
CA ASP A 50 0.34 -6.23 -10.46
C ASP A 50 0.56 -5.14 -9.40
N LEU A 51 1.04 -3.98 -9.84
CA LEU A 51 1.25 -2.81 -8.98
C LEU A 51 -0.07 -2.29 -8.39
N THR A 52 -1.15 -2.30 -9.17
CA THR A 52 -2.49 -1.93 -8.70
C THR A 52 -3.01 -2.92 -7.65
N MET A 53 -2.85 -4.23 -7.88
CA MET A 53 -3.23 -5.27 -6.93
C MET A 53 -2.46 -5.15 -5.62
N ILE A 54 -1.13 -5.00 -5.68
CA ILE A 54 -0.28 -4.77 -4.51
C ILE A 54 -0.75 -3.52 -3.75
N SER A 55 -0.99 -2.42 -4.46
CA SER A 55 -1.43 -1.16 -3.84
C SER A 55 -2.77 -1.31 -3.12
N ASN A 56 -3.72 -2.04 -3.72
CA ASN A 56 -5.03 -2.29 -3.14
C ASN A 56 -4.92 -3.14 -1.86
N VAL A 57 -4.15 -4.23 -1.89
CA VAL A 57 -3.90 -5.09 -0.73
C VAL A 57 -3.21 -4.32 0.41
N LEU A 58 -2.33 -3.39 0.07
CA LEU A 58 -1.59 -2.55 1.03
C LEU A 58 -2.29 -1.22 1.36
N HIS A 59 -3.54 -1.07 0.92
CA HIS A 59 -4.40 0.07 1.22
C HIS A 59 -3.81 1.43 0.79
N CYS A 60 -2.92 1.48 -0.20
CA CYS A 60 -2.32 2.69 -0.75
C CYS A 60 -2.70 2.89 -2.23
N THR A 61 -2.09 3.86 -2.91
CA THR A 61 -2.13 4.00 -4.37
C THR A 61 -0.73 3.73 -4.93
N PRO A 62 -0.56 3.38 -6.22
CA PRO A 62 0.77 3.13 -6.81
C PRO A 62 1.78 4.26 -6.56
N GLU A 63 1.34 5.51 -6.59
CA GLU A 63 2.19 6.69 -6.40
C GLU A 63 2.77 6.79 -4.98
N TYR A 64 2.17 6.10 -4.00
CA TYR A 64 2.70 5.99 -2.63
C TYR A 64 4.16 5.51 -2.63
N PHE A 65 4.51 4.58 -3.52
CA PHE A 65 5.85 4.02 -3.58
C PHE A 65 6.89 5.01 -4.11
N MET A 66 6.45 6.04 -4.83
CA MET A 66 7.32 6.96 -5.57
C MET A 66 7.39 8.36 -4.94
N ASP A 67 6.29 8.83 -4.36
CA ASP A 67 6.15 10.21 -3.89
C ASP A 67 6.05 10.28 -2.37
N ASP A 68 7.08 10.87 -1.76
CA ASP A 68 7.14 11.11 -0.32
C ASP A 68 6.04 12.06 0.19
N SER A 69 5.59 12.98 -0.66
CA SER A 69 4.51 13.92 -0.32
C SER A 69 3.16 13.21 -0.21
N ILE A 70 2.95 12.13 -0.98
CA ILE A 70 1.78 11.25 -0.89
C ILE A 70 1.88 10.41 0.39
N ARG A 71 3.03 9.79 0.65
CA ARG A 71 3.24 8.99 1.88
C ARG A 71 3.03 9.78 3.16
N LYS A 72 3.50 11.03 3.21
CA LYS A 72 3.30 11.91 4.38
C LYS A 72 1.84 12.24 4.66
N LYS A 73 0.97 12.14 3.67
CA LYS A 73 -0.49 12.34 3.79
C LYS A 73 -1.25 11.04 4.05
N ASP A 74 -0.60 9.88 3.92
CA ASP A 74 -1.22 8.58 4.20
C ASP A 74 -1.69 8.53 5.65
N PHE A 75 -2.87 7.98 5.89
CA PHE A 75 -3.52 8.07 7.19
C PHE A 75 -2.78 7.26 8.27
N LEU A 76 -2.12 6.15 7.89
CA LEU A 76 -1.30 5.37 8.81
C LEU A 76 -0.04 6.12 9.24
N VAL A 77 0.52 6.95 8.37
CA VAL A 77 1.76 7.72 8.64
C VAL A 77 1.45 9.09 9.27
N GLY A 78 0.41 9.76 8.78
CA GLY A 78 0.09 11.17 9.05
C GLY A 78 -0.65 11.45 10.36
N THR A 79 -1.10 10.42 11.08
CA THR A 79 -1.85 10.61 12.35
C THR A 79 -1.00 11.07 13.54
N GLN A 80 0.31 11.31 13.34
CA GLN A 80 1.24 11.83 14.35
C GLN A 80 1.16 11.15 15.72
N ASN A 81 0.72 9.89 15.77
CA ASN A 81 0.62 9.04 16.96
C ASN A 81 0.39 9.82 18.26
N ARG A 82 -0.71 10.57 18.33
CA ARG A 82 -1.17 11.20 19.58
C ARG A 82 -1.73 10.11 20.51
N GLY A 83 -0.90 9.13 20.88
CA GLY A 83 -1.26 7.90 21.59
C GLY A 83 -0.33 6.73 21.26
N ILE A 84 -0.48 5.62 21.98
CA ILE A 84 0.22 4.36 21.68
C ILE A 84 -0.47 3.72 20.48
N ASP A 85 0.25 3.54 19.38
CA ASP A 85 -0.23 2.79 18.21
C ASP A 85 -0.26 1.30 18.56
N THR A 86 -1.46 0.80 18.87
CA THR A 86 -1.74 -0.63 19.02
C THR A 86 -2.11 -1.23 17.66
N GLU A 87 -1.94 -2.54 17.50
CA GLU A 87 -2.41 -3.28 16.31
C GLU A 87 -3.91 -3.04 16.03
N GLU A 88 -4.72 -2.92 17.10
CA GLU A 88 -6.14 -2.58 16.98
C GLU A 88 -6.36 -1.18 16.41
N SER A 89 -5.61 -0.18 16.90
CA SER A 89 -5.71 1.19 16.38
C SER A 89 -5.31 1.28 14.90
N LYS A 90 -4.29 0.54 14.47
CA LYS A 90 -3.89 0.47 13.05
C LYS A 90 -5.01 -0.12 12.18
N LYS A 91 -5.64 -1.21 12.61
CA LYS A 91 -6.78 -1.82 11.90
C LYS A 91 -7.95 -0.85 11.74
N ILE A 92 -8.26 -0.07 12.78
CA ILE A 92 -9.30 0.96 12.71
C ILE A 92 -8.91 2.06 11.71
N LYS A 93 -7.66 2.53 11.73
CA LYS A 93 -7.16 3.53 10.78
C LYS A 93 -7.28 3.04 9.33
N LEU A 94 -6.95 1.77 9.07
CA LEU A 94 -7.12 1.15 7.76
C LEU A 94 -8.58 1.12 7.32
N ALA A 95 -9.48 0.64 8.18
CA ALA A 95 -10.90 0.58 7.86
C ALA A 95 -11.49 1.96 7.54
N LEU A 96 -11.04 3.01 8.26
CA LEU A 96 -11.42 4.40 7.96
C LEU A 96 -10.86 4.88 6.62
N GLN A 97 -9.61 4.53 6.30
CA GLN A 97 -8.97 4.87 5.03
C GLN A 97 -9.68 4.21 3.85
N ASP A 98 -10.04 2.93 3.97
CA ASP A 98 -10.81 2.20 2.95
C ASP A 98 -12.20 2.81 2.77
N TYR A 99 -12.91 3.06 3.87
CA TYR A 99 -14.23 3.72 3.82
C TYR A 99 -14.17 5.08 3.11
N LEU A 100 -13.15 5.89 3.39
CA LEU A 100 -12.98 7.19 2.75
C LEU A 100 -12.70 7.04 1.25
N LYS A 101 -11.89 6.05 0.85
CA LYS A 101 -11.64 5.75 -0.57
C LYS A 101 -12.93 5.35 -1.29
N ASP A 102 -13.70 4.43 -0.70
CA ASP A 102 -14.98 3.96 -1.25
C ASP A 102 -15.99 5.11 -1.34
N PHE A 103 -16.08 5.94 -0.31
CA PHE A 103 -16.97 7.11 -0.29
C PHE A 103 -16.61 8.12 -1.38
N VAL A 104 -15.33 8.46 -1.53
CA VAL A 104 -14.86 9.37 -2.60
C VAL A 104 -15.15 8.79 -3.99
N PHE A 105 -14.98 7.48 -4.18
CA PHE A 105 -15.35 6.82 -5.43
C PHE A 105 -16.86 6.94 -5.70
N LEU A 106 -17.71 6.61 -4.73
CA LEU A 106 -19.17 6.72 -4.89
C LEU A 106 -19.61 8.16 -5.21
N GLU A 107 -19.08 9.14 -4.49
CA GLU A 107 -19.35 10.57 -4.76
C GLU A 107 -18.95 10.96 -6.18
N SER A 108 -17.83 10.44 -6.70
CA SER A 108 -17.38 10.71 -8.07
C SER A 108 -18.30 10.12 -9.14
N VAL A 109 -18.99 9.02 -8.83
CA VAL A 109 -19.96 8.38 -9.73
C VAL A 109 -21.31 9.10 -9.66
N ILE A 110 -21.75 9.50 -8.45
CA ILE A 110 -23.04 10.15 -8.22
C ILE A 110 -23.04 11.62 -8.66
N SER A 111 -21.90 12.30 -8.58
CA SER A 111 -21.77 13.72 -8.96
C SER A 111 -21.53 13.95 -10.46
N ASN A 112 -21.56 12.89 -11.27
CA ASN A 112 -21.57 12.92 -12.73
C ASN A 112 -22.97 12.66 -13.28
#